data_AF-A0A9P9DG81-F1
#
_entry.id   AF-A0A9P9DG81-F1
#
_cell.length_a   1.000
_cell.length_b   1.000
_cell.length_c   1.000
_cell.angle_alpha   90.00
_cell.angle_beta   90.00
_cell.angle_gamma   90.00
#
_symmetry.space_group_name_H-M   'P 1'
#
loop_
_entity.id
_entity.type
_entity.pdbx_description
1 polymer ?
#
loop_
_entity_poly.entity_id
_entity_poly.type
_entity_poly.pdbx_seq_one_letter_code
_entity_poly.pdbx_strand_id
1 'polypeptide(L)'
;MNAFRYLTYLALLASTAFAGSLQEVTTLKPISKAKSLQARADDSAVAPSKIVALEYGIDSEPLVHVDLDMQNPTVLLEDVASIDNVTCIDGSIAVSFTSKDSFLAAVATWSNKGDLVFFTNHLGGCDTEEERGVFLVNRLSGNAETLTLTAHAEKKDVASTAANTAIAFEGVPVAKNRRSVAKRVINERGITTDEKGLTIGGTIGLPRNMPIYSFPPYLDVSADSAEITASVTFSGFLDYDFVGAKLKQLYVDVDTSIDAEVGVTIAVTAEYRDSFSYSPGELSYMVIDVPGIITLGPELLFAIGLDIDVAAGVTVTGTVGAGLKNGRVHLDFLDTNKTSATPWKPVYNAKLDLSERARVKADTWIDVTFQLIVQVLGVVDLTAGLTARPRFNNEFAFAASQTIDEANHPNDLVCAQGLSIKSDFSFGLFAFVTKLWSNAVYSVQIPIAEECYTWL
;
A
#
# COMPACT_ATOMS: atom_id res chain seq x y z
N MET A 1 -21.18 -50.25 3.18
CA MET A 1 -22.34 -49.77 3.97
C MET A 1 -21.85 -49.45 5.37
N ASN A 2 -21.83 -48.15 5.70
CA ASN A 2 -21.96 -47.49 7.01
C ASN A 2 -20.98 -47.91 8.15
N ALA A 3 -20.29 -47.02 8.87
CA ALA A 3 -20.43 -45.58 9.00
C ALA A 3 -19.13 -44.96 9.57
N PHE A 4 -18.74 -43.83 8.98
CA PHE A 4 -18.09 -42.70 9.63
C PHE A 4 -18.63 -42.47 11.06
N ARG A 5 -17.77 -42.24 12.06
CA ARG A 5 -17.89 -41.14 13.04
C ARG A 5 -16.58 -40.92 13.83
N TYR A 6 -16.01 -39.73 13.61
CA TYR A 6 -15.44 -38.81 14.59
C TYR A 6 -14.45 -39.32 15.66
N LEU A 7 -13.16 -39.03 15.44
CA LEU A 7 -12.36 -38.34 16.44
C LEU A 7 -11.55 -37.23 15.77
N THR A 8 -12.19 -36.06 15.72
CA THR A 8 -11.57 -34.74 15.57
C THR A 8 -10.54 -34.54 16.68
N TYR A 9 -9.27 -34.74 16.38
CA TYR A 9 -8.21 -34.14 17.18
C TYR A 9 -7.92 -32.76 16.60
N LEU A 10 -8.27 -31.73 17.39
CA LEU A 10 -7.80 -30.37 17.23
C LEU A 10 -6.27 -30.39 17.14
N ALA A 11 -5.73 -30.13 15.95
CA ALA A 11 -4.40 -29.56 15.84
C ALA A 11 -4.54 -28.08 16.21
N LEU A 12 -4.25 -27.74 17.47
CA LEU A 12 -3.91 -26.37 17.85
C LEU A 12 -2.62 -26.02 17.09
N LEU A 13 -2.76 -25.41 15.92
CA LEU A 13 -1.65 -24.70 15.28
C LEU A 13 -1.36 -23.46 16.14
N ALA A 14 -0.23 -23.50 16.82
CA ALA A 14 0.37 -22.31 17.41
C ALA A 14 0.80 -21.39 16.27
N SER A 15 -0.11 -20.54 15.82
CA SER A 15 0.23 -19.32 15.09
C SER A 15 0.95 -18.40 16.07
N THR A 16 2.28 -18.54 16.20
CA THR A 16 3.12 -17.49 16.77
C THR A 16 3.20 -16.35 15.76
N ALA A 17 2.08 -15.63 15.61
CA ALA A 17 2.04 -14.36 14.92
C ALA A 17 2.85 -13.36 15.75
N PHE A 18 4.15 -13.26 15.48
CA PHE A 18 4.91 -12.05 15.79
C PHE A 18 4.54 -10.98 14.75
N ALA A 19 3.29 -10.52 14.79
CA ALA A 19 2.79 -9.38 14.05
C ALA A 19 2.99 -8.12 14.90
N GLY A 20 4.21 -7.59 14.91
CA GLY A 20 4.40 -6.18 15.22
C GLY A 20 4.11 -5.40 13.95
N SER A 21 2.90 -4.86 13.81
CA SER A 21 2.62 -3.84 12.81
C SER A 21 3.52 -2.63 13.11
N LEU A 22 4.49 -2.37 12.23
CA LEU A 22 5.28 -1.14 12.24
C LEU A 22 4.54 -0.12 11.37
N GLN A 23 3.44 0.43 11.88
CA GLN A 23 2.75 1.51 11.19
C GLN A 23 3.51 2.81 11.42
N GLU A 24 4.46 3.13 10.53
CA GLU A 24 5.05 4.46 10.47
C GLU A 24 4.10 5.37 9.68
N VAL A 25 3.48 6.32 10.37
CA VAL A 25 2.58 7.31 9.78
C VAL A 25 3.38 8.59 9.48
N THR A 26 3.37 9.04 8.23
CA THR A 26 3.79 10.39 7.85
C THR A 26 2.55 11.26 7.72
N THR A 27 2.37 12.14 8.70
CA THR A 27 1.31 13.16 8.66
C THR A 27 1.78 14.34 7.81
N LEU A 28 1.02 14.67 6.76
CA LEU A 28 1.28 15.84 5.94
C LEU A 28 0.65 17.08 6.55
N LYS A 29 1.36 18.20 6.50
CA LYS A 29 0.91 19.44 7.13
C LYS A 29 0.35 20.42 6.10
N PRO A 30 -0.62 21.27 6.49
CA PRO A 30 -1.06 22.40 5.71
C PRO A 30 0.11 23.28 5.23
N ILE A 31 0.17 23.56 3.94
CA ILE A 31 1.07 24.57 3.38
C ILE A 31 0.26 25.86 3.23
N SER A 32 0.61 26.87 4.03
CA SER A 32 0.00 28.20 3.93
C SER A 32 0.73 29.05 2.89
N LYS A 33 -0.03 29.81 2.10
CA LYS A 33 0.50 30.73 1.08
C LYS A 33 1.01 32.05 1.69
N ALA A 34 0.80 32.28 2.99
CA ALA A 34 1.08 33.54 3.69
C ALA A 34 2.52 34.07 3.52
N LYS A 35 3.54 33.20 3.44
CA LYS A 35 4.94 33.66 3.26
C LYS A 35 5.21 34.27 1.89
N SER A 36 4.40 33.96 0.87
CA SER A 36 4.49 34.58 -0.47
C SER A 36 3.68 35.87 -0.61
N LEU A 37 2.86 36.22 0.40
CA LEU A 37 1.85 37.29 0.35
C LEU A 37 2.30 38.62 0.98
N GLN A 38 3.57 38.78 1.36
CA GLN A 38 4.12 40.03 1.94
C GLN A 38 3.98 41.28 1.02
N ALA A 39 3.39 41.14 -0.18
CA ALA A 39 3.19 42.23 -1.14
C ALA A 39 1.76 42.33 -1.76
N ARG A 40 0.73 41.62 -1.27
CA ARG A 40 -0.66 41.72 -1.82
C ARG A 40 -1.61 42.52 -0.94
N ALA A 41 -2.57 43.19 -1.57
CA ALA A 41 -3.74 43.76 -0.91
C ALA A 41 -4.65 42.62 -0.41
N ASP A 42 -4.93 42.58 0.89
CA ASP A 42 -5.77 41.59 1.55
C ASP A 42 -7.19 41.51 0.98
N ASP A 43 -7.64 42.53 0.24
CA ASP A 43 -8.97 42.62 -0.35
C ASP A 43 -9.41 41.35 -1.08
N SER A 44 -8.48 40.67 -1.76
CA SER A 44 -8.76 39.40 -2.45
C SER A 44 -8.81 38.18 -1.52
N ALA A 45 -8.04 38.18 -0.43
CA ALA A 45 -7.99 37.08 0.54
C ALA A 45 -9.16 37.13 1.54
N VAL A 46 -9.64 38.34 1.87
CA VAL A 46 -10.84 38.51 2.70
C VAL A 46 -12.13 38.25 1.91
N ALA A 47 -12.10 38.18 0.59
CA ALA A 47 -13.29 37.89 -0.20
C ALA A 47 -13.65 36.38 -0.13
N PRO A 48 -14.86 36.01 0.36
CA PRO A 48 -15.25 34.61 0.40
C PRO A 48 -15.37 34.00 -1.00
N SER A 49 -14.86 32.78 -1.17
CA SER A 49 -14.93 31.99 -2.41
C SER A 49 -15.72 30.71 -2.19
N LYS A 50 -16.40 30.21 -3.23
CA LYS A 50 -16.93 28.84 -3.22
C LYS A 50 -15.96 27.81 -3.77
N ILE A 51 -14.86 28.24 -4.37
CA ILE A 51 -13.81 27.36 -4.88
C ILE A 51 -12.58 27.58 -4.01
N VAL A 52 -12.12 26.51 -3.36
CA VAL A 52 -11.05 26.54 -2.37
C VAL A 52 -10.01 25.50 -2.76
N ALA A 53 -8.75 25.92 -2.83
CA ALA A 53 -7.62 25.02 -3.09
C ALA A 53 -6.74 24.95 -1.85
N LEU A 54 -6.51 23.73 -1.35
CA LEU A 54 -5.69 23.46 -0.17
C LEU A 54 -4.48 22.62 -0.59
N GLU A 55 -3.31 23.01 -0.08
CA GLU A 55 -2.06 22.29 -0.29
C GLU A 55 -1.59 21.68 1.03
N TYR A 56 -1.11 20.44 0.96
CA TYR A 56 -0.52 19.70 2.06
C TYR A 56 0.82 19.10 1.65
N GLY A 57 1.78 19.11 2.56
CA GLY A 57 3.05 18.44 2.31
C GLY A 57 4.09 18.53 3.43
N ILE A 58 5.37 18.47 3.07
CA ILE A 58 6.53 18.39 3.98
C ILE A 58 7.51 19.50 3.61
N ASP A 59 8.05 20.23 4.61
CA ASP A 59 9.07 21.26 4.42
C ASP A 59 8.73 22.35 3.37
N SER A 60 7.43 22.60 3.14
CA SER A 60 6.85 23.51 2.12
C SER A 60 6.80 22.97 0.68
N GLU A 61 7.13 21.71 0.46
CA GLU A 61 6.89 21.03 -0.82
C GLU A 61 5.45 20.49 -0.85
N PRO A 62 4.60 20.93 -1.79
CA PRO A 62 3.21 20.46 -1.91
C PRO A 62 3.18 19.06 -2.55
N LEU A 63 2.41 18.17 -1.94
CA LEU A 63 2.37 16.74 -2.28
C LEU A 63 0.95 16.22 -2.48
N VAL A 64 0.02 16.80 -1.75
CA VAL A 64 -1.41 16.56 -1.91
C VAL A 64 -2.08 17.90 -2.18
N HIS A 65 -2.80 17.96 -3.30
CA HIS A 65 -3.61 19.09 -3.71
C HIS A 65 -5.08 18.72 -3.56
N VAL A 66 -5.83 19.58 -2.88
CA VAL A 66 -7.24 19.36 -2.58
C VAL A 66 -8.04 20.56 -3.08
N ASP A 67 -8.84 20.34 -4.12
CA ASP A 67 -9.79 21.32 -4.63
C ASP A 67 -11.18 21.03 -4.06
N LEU A 68 -11.82 22.05 -3.50
CA LEU A 68 -13.13 21.99 -2.87
C LEU A 68 -14.08 22.96 -3.56
N ASP A 69 -15.21 22.43 -4.05
CA ASP A 69 -16.39 23.25 -4.33
C ASP A 69 -17.25 23.29 -3.06
N MET A 70 -17.32 24.45 -2.41
CA MET A 70 -17.96 24.63 -1.11
C MET A 70 -19.46 24.92 -1.24
N GLN A 71 -20.25 24.35 -0.33
CA GLN A 71 -21.70 24.60 -0.27
C GLN A 71 -22.00 26.06 0.09
N ASN A 72 -21.21 26.62 1.01
CA ASN A 72 -21.29 28.01 1.48
C ASN A 72 -20.03 28.79 1.09
N PRO A 73 -20.08 30.13 0.94
CA PRO A 73 -18.89 30.93 0.70
C PRO A 73 -17.86 30.75 1.84
N THR A 74 -16.59 30.62 1.48
CA THR A 74 -15.51 30.19 2.37
C THR A 74 -14.36 31.19 2.39
N VAL A 75 -13.77 31.39 3.56
CA VAL A 75 -12.56 32.20 3.75
C VAL A 75 -11.47 31.34 4.36
N LEU A 76 -10.29 31.33 3.74
CA LEU A 76 -9.08 30.75 4.29
C LEU A 76 -8.41 31.81 5.17
N LEU A 77 -8.61 31.74 6.49
CA LEU A 77 -8.03 32.75 7.40
C LEU A 77 -6.50 32.74 7.37
N GLU A 78 -5.91 31.58 7.09
CA GLU A 78 -4.47 31.39 6.90
C GLU A 78 -3.87 32.13 5.69
N ASP A 79 -4.71 32.60 4.75
CA ASP A 79 -4.27 33.32 3.55
C ASP A 79 -4.48 34.85 3.66
N VAL A 80 -5.10 35.34 4.74
CA VAL A 80 -5.27 36.77 4.99
C VAL A 80 -4.05 37.28 5.77
N ALA A 81 -3.18 38.06 5.12
CA ALA A 81 -1.89 38.45 5.68
C ALA A 81 -2.00 39.39 6.89
N SER A 82 -3.07 40.17 6.99
CA SER A 82 -3.31 41.05 8.14
C SER A 82 -3.91 40.37 9.36
N ILE A 83 -4.29 39.08 9.30
CA ILE A 83 -4.76 38.38 10.50
C ILE A 83 -3.57 38.19 11.45
N ASP A 84 -3.70 38.74 12.65
CA ASP A 84 -2.71 38.68 13.72
C ASP A 84 -2.85 37.38 14.52
N ASN A 85 -4.08 37.06 14.92
CA ASN A 85 -4.38 35.89 15.72
C ASN A 85 -5.81 35.40 15.46
N VAL A 86 -6.01 34.10 15.65
CA VAL A 86 -7.33 33.47 15.69
C VAL A 86 -7.45 32.77 17.03
N THR A 87 -8.57 32.94 17.71
CA THR A 87 -8.83 32.27 19.00
C THR A 87 -10.16 31.57 18.94
N CYS A 88 -10.18 30.30 19.34
CA CYS A 88 -11.37 29.49 19.35
C CYS A 88 -11.77 29.14 20.78
N ILE A 89 -13.04 29.35 21.07
CA ILE A 89 -13.71 28.90 22.28
C ILE A 89 -14.97 28.13 21.85
N ASP A 90 -15.56 27.36 22.75
CA ASP A 90 -16.77 26.59 22.43
C ASP A 90 -17.86 27.49 21.82
N GLY A 91 -18.21 27.24 20.56
CA GLY A 91 -19.24 27.96 19.82
C GLY A 91 -18.83 29.32 19.23
N SER A 92 -17.57 29.75 19.34
CA SER A 92 -17.14 31.06 18.84
C SER A 92 -15.67 31.10 18.38
N ILE A 93 -15.42 31.88 17.33
CA ILE A 93 -14.09 32.23 16.84
C ILE A 93 -13.91 33.73 16.94
N ALA A 94 -12.76 34.19 17.43
CA ALA A 94 -12.37 35.59 17.38
C ALA A 94 -11.10 35.75 16.52
N VAL A 95 -11.18 36.62 15.51
CA VAL A 95 -10.13 36.92 14.54
C VAL A 95 -9.64 38.35 14.78
N SER A 96 -8.37 38.54 15.13
CA SER A 96 -7.76 39.87 15.28
C SER A 96 -6.98 40.25 14.03
N PHE A 97 -7.00 41.54 13.68
CA PHE A 97 -6.33 42.09 12.51
C PHE A 97 -5.27 43.11 12.93
N THR A 98 -4.13 43.12 12.22
CA THR A 98 -3.09 44.14 12.31
C THR A 98 -3.44 45.40 11.51
N SER A 99 -4.36 45.29 10.53
CA SER A 99 -4.76 46.36 9.62
C SER A 99 -6.22 46.76 9.84
N LYS A 100 -6.45 48.04 10.06
CA LYS A 100 -7.81 48.59 10.18
C LYS A 100 -8.59 48.48 8.87
N ASP A 101 -7.93 48.68 7.73
CA ASP A 101 -8.59 48.63 6.43
C ASP A 101 -9.04 47.19 6.11
N SER A 102 -8.18 46.20 6.37
CA SER A 102 -8.52 44.79 6.19
C SER A 102 -9.61 44.33 7.15
N PHE A 103 -9.59 44.79 8.42
CA PHE A 103 -10.69 44.57 9.37
C PHE A 103 -12.02 45.13 8.85
N LEU A 104 -12.03 46.38 8.37
CA LEU A 104 -13.24 47.01 7.84
C LEU A 104 -13.75 46.29 6.58
N ALA A 105 -12.84 45.87 5.70
CA ALA A 105 -13.17 45.08 4.52
C ALA A 105 -13.77 43.71 4.89
N ALA A 106 -13.19 43.02 5.87
CA ALA A 106 -13.70 41.75 6.39
C ALA A 106 -15.10 41.92 7.00
N VAL A 107 -15.31 42.90 7.88
CA VAL A 107 -16.65 43.19 8.46
C VAL A 107 -17.67 43.48 7.35
N ALA A 108 -17.34 44.36 6.39
CA ALA A 108 -18.24 44.72 5.31
C ALA A 108 -18.60 43.51 4.42
N THR A 109 -17.63 42.63 4.18
CA THR A 109 -17.78 41.51 3.26
C THR A 109 -18.44 40.30 3.92
N TRP A 110 -18.11 40.00 5.18
CA TRP A 110 -18.53 38.76 5.85
C TRP A 110 -19.89 38.91 6.54
N SER A 111 -20.17 40.04 7.19
CA SER A 111 -21.40 40.22 7.98
C SER A 111 -22.70 40.13 7.16
N ASN A 112 -22.63 40.29 5.84
CA ASN A 112 -23.80 40.31 4.94
C ASN A 112 -24.02 39.01 4.15
N LYS A 113 -23.20 37.96 4.37
CA LYS A 113 -23.21 36.75 3.52
C LYS A 113 -24.15 35.64 4.00
N GLY A 114 -24.65 35.74 5.24
CA GLY A 114 -25.34 34.62 5.88
C GLY A 114 -24.33 33.59 6.36
N ASP A 115 -24.59 32.31 6.07
CA ASP A 115 -23.70 31.23 6.45
C ASP A 115 -22.38 31.29 5.65
N LEU A 116 -21.27 31.21 6.36
CA LEU A 116 -19.90 31.25 5.85
C LEU A 116 -19.12 30.06 6.41
N VAL A 117 -18.07 29.64 5.72
CA VAL A 117 -17.12 28.66 6.25
C VAL A 117 -15.76 29.32 6.46
N PHE A 118 -15.17 29.15 7.64
CA PHE A 118 -13.80 29.57 7.91
C PHE A 118 -12.90 28.35 8.01
N PHE A 119 -11.75 28.43 7.34
CA PHE A 119 -10.62 27.51 7.55
C PHE A 119 -9.54 28.19 8.40
N THR A 120 -9.04 27.47 9.39
CA THR A 120 -7.88 27.83 10.22
C THR A 120 -6.74 26.86 9.96
N ASN A 121 -5.48 27.27 10.17
CA ASN A 121 -4.30 26.39 10.16
C ASN A 121 -3.64 26.40 11.53
N HIS A 122 -4.29 25.81 12.54
CA HIS A 122 -3.79 25.77 13.92
C HIS A 122 -3.54 27.13 14.60
N LEU A 123 -3.92 28.23 13.98
CA LEU A 123 -3.79 29.58 14.54
C LEU A 123 -4.57 29.66 15.86
N GLY A 124 -3.83 29.86 16.96
CA GLY A 124 -4.32 29.90 18.33
C GLY A 124 -4.95 28.60 18.85
N GLY A 125 -4.60 27.44 18.29
CA GLY A 125 -4.97 26.13 18.83
C GLY A 125 -6.44 25.73 18.59
N CYS A 126 -7.04 26.25 17.51
CA CYS A 126 -8.44 25.98 17.12
C CYS A 126 -8.71 24.52 16.69
N ASP A 127 -7.66 23.79 16.36
CA ASP A 127 -7.68 22.46 15.78
C ASP A 127 -6.48 21.65 16.29
N THR A 128 -6.41 20.36 15.93
CA THR A 128 -5.26 19.52 16.28
C THR A 128 -4.01 20.10 15.62
N GLU A 129 -2.85 19.96 16.27
CA GLU A 129 -1.59 20.37 15.65
C GLU A 129 -1.47 19.70 14.26
N GLU A 130 -1.09 20.48 13.25
CA GLU A 130 -0.91 20.01 11.85
C GLU A 130 -2.21 19.77 11.07
N GLU A 131 -3.38 20.18 11.58
CA GLU A 131 -4.66 20.09 10.87
C GLU A 131 -5.20 21.46 10.47
N ARG A 132 -6.16 21.48 9.53
CA ARG A 132 -6.98 22.67 9.30
C ARG A 132 -8.30 22.54 10.05
N GLY A 133 -8.64 23.54 10.86
CA GLY A 133 -9.95 23.64 11.47
C GLY A 133 -10.97 24.16 10.47
N VAL A 134 -12.13 23.50 10.37
CA VAL A 134 -13.24 23.93 9.51
C VAL A 134 -14.41 24.35 10.37
N PHE A 135 -14.95 25.54 10.12
CA PHE A 135 -15.99 26.11 10.96
C PHE A 135 -17.10 26.75 10.15
N LEU A 136 -18.34 26.31 10.40
CA LEU A 136 -19.53 26.97 9.86
C LEU A 136 -19.88 28.16 10.77
N VAL A 137 -19.92 29.35 10.18
CA VAL A 137 -20.17 30.62 10.84
C VAL A 137 -21.48 31.19 10.34
N ASN A 138 -22.34 31.64 11.24
CA ASN A 138 -23.67 32.18 10.88
C ASN A 138 -23.96 33.58 11.45
N ARG A 139 -23.16 34.06 12.39
CA ARG A 139 -23.31 35.40 12.99
C ARG A 139 -21.94 35.99 13.26
N LEU A 140 -21.73 37.25 12.88
CA LEU A 140 -20.46 37.95 13.03
C LEU A 140 -20.69 39.33 13.68
N SER A 141 -19.78 39.76 14.55
CA SER A 141 -19.74 41.10 15.13
C SER A 141 -18.30 41.63 15.11
N GLY A 142 -18.14 42.89 14.70
CA GLY A 142 -16.82 43.55 14.67
C GLY A 142 -16.66 44.54 15.82
N ASN A 143 -15.49 44.55 16.46
CA ASN A 143 -15.04 45.58 17.38
C ASN A 143 -13.90 46.39 16.75
N ALA A 144 -14.19 47.62 16.34
CA ALA A 144 -13.24 48.50 15.67
C ALA A 144 -12.16 49.10 16.61
N GLU A 145 -12.36 49.05 17.93
CA GLU A 145 -11.36 49.52 18.90
C GLU A 145 -10.23 48.50 19.05
N THR A 146 -10.57 47.21 19.05
CA THR A 146 -9.61 46.10 19.19
C THR A 146 -9.26 45.44 17.85
N LEU A 147 -9.85 45.91 16.74
CA LEU A 147 -9.74 45.32 15.41
C LEU A 147 -10.02 43.81 15.42
N THR A 148 -11.06 43.41 16.16
CA THR A 148 -11.40 42.00 16.38
C THR A 148 -12.77 41.71 15.80
N LEU A 149 -12.88 40.64 15.02
CA LEU A 149 -14.15 40.10 14.56
C LEU A 149 -14.47 38.83 15.36
N THR A 150 -15.65 38.78 15.98
CA THR A 150 -16.15 37.61 16.69
C THR A 150 -17.25 36.95 15.86
N ALA A 151 -17.10 35.66 15.61
CA ALA A 151 -18.00 34.83 14.83
C ALA A 151 -18.58 33.72 15.70
N HIS A 152 -19.90 33.55 15.71
CA HIS A 152 -20.52 32.34 16.23
C HIS A 152 -20.26 31.20 15.25
N ALA A 153 -19.66 30.12 15.74
CA ALA A 153 -19.06 29.09 14.90
C ALA A 153 -19.38 27.69 15.42
N GLU A 154 -19.70 26.77 14.50
CA GLU A 154 -19.78 25.33 14.76
C GLU A 154 -18.63 24.63 14.05
N LYS A 155 -17.85 23.82 14.76
CA LYS A 155 -16.78 23.02 14.15
C LYS A 155 -17.41 21.94 13.24
N LYS A 156 -16.91 21.86 12.02
CA LYS A 156 -17.33 20.92 10.98
C LYS A 156 -16.11 20.17 10.44
N ASP A 157 -16.37 19.23 9.56
CA ASP A 157 -15.37 18.60 8.71
C ASP A 157 -15.50 19.12 7.26
N VAL A 158 -14.54 18.78 6.41
CA VAL A 158 -14.57 19.14 4.99
C VAL A 158 -15.75 18.45 4.29
N ALA A 159 -16.03 17.19 4.62
CA ALA A 159 -17.10 16.38 4.01
C ALA A 159 -18.49 17.02 4.12
N SER A 160 -18.79 17.65 5.25
CA SER A 160 -20.08 18.26 5.56
C SER A 160 -20.24 19.68 5.03
N THR A 161 -19.15 20.30 4.55
CA THR A 161 -19.14 21.70 4.09
C THR A 161 -18.84 21.83 2.59
N ALA A 162 -18.16 20.85 2.00
CA ALA A 162 -17.93 20.75 0.56
C ALA A 162 -19.15 20.12 -0.15
N ALA A 163 -19.44 20.59 -1.36
CA ALA A 163 -20.33 19.96 -2.32
C ALA A 163 -19.57 18.96 -3.20
N ASN A 164 -18.32 19.27 -3.53
CA ASN A 164 -17.42 18.40 -4.29
C ASN A 164 -16.01 18.51 -3.74
N THR A 165 -15.27 17.40 -3.76
CA THR A 165 -13.84 17.37 -3.44
C THR A 165 -13.09 16.62 -4.52
N ALA A 166 -12.09 17.28 -5.10
CA ALA A 166 -11.09 16.67 -5.95
C ALA A 166 -9.74 16.64 -5.23
N ILE A 167 -9.07 15.49 -5.23
CA ILE A 167 -7.79 15.27 -4.57
C ILE A 167 -6.82 14.73 -5.61
N ALA A 168 -5.76 15.46 -5.87
CA ALA A 168 -4.60 14.98 -6.61
C ALA A 168 -3.47 14.72 -5.61
N PHE A 169 -2.80 13.59 -5.75
CA PHE A 169 -1.58 13.30 -4.99
C PHE A 169 -0.49 12.88 -5.96
N GLU A 170 0.63 13.58 -5.87
CA GLU A 170 1.80 13.37 -6.71
C GLU A 170 3.01 13.22 -5.80
N GLY A 171 3.66 12.05 -5.85
CA GLY A 171 5.01 11.91 -5.31
C GLY A 171 5.20 12.20 -3.82
N VAL A 172 4.24 11.80 -2.97
CA VAL A 172 4.25 12.10 -1.52
C VAL A 172 5.43 11.42 -0.80
N PRO A 173 6.44 12.09 -0.21
CA PRO A 173 7.61 11.50 0.43
C PRO A 173 7.39 11.06 1.87
N VAL A 174 8.30 10.21 2.34
CA VAL A 174 8.48 9.87 3.76
C VAL A 174 9.62 10.70 4.35
N ALA A 175 9.39 11.19 5.57
CA ALA A 175 10.35 11.94 6.35
C ALA A 175 11.70 11.21 6.53
N LYS A 176 12.80 11.95 6.33
CA LYS A 176 14.21 11.48 6.34
C LYS A 176 14.74 10.93 7.66
N ASN A 177 13.94 10.84 8.72
CA ASN A 177 14.47 10.55 10.06
C ASN A 177 13.58 9.56 10.80
N ARG A 178 14.01 8.30 10.97
CA ARG A 178 13.90 7.59 12.27
C ARG A 178 14.66 6.25 12.34
N ARG A 179 15.01 5.93 13.58
CA ARG A 179 15.93 4.88 14.04
C ARG A 179 15.33 3.48 13.90
N SER A 180 16.17 2.56 13.43
CA SER A 180 16.00 1.12 13.49
C SER A 180 15.55 0.62 14.88
N VAL A 181 14.37 0.02 14.97
CA VAL A 181 13.94 -0.72 16.16
C VAL A 181 13.75 -2.19 15.81
N ALA A 182 14.55 -3.01 16.49
CA ALA A 182 14.42 -4.46 16.74
C ALA A 182 14.54 -5.45 15.57
N LYS A 183 15.77 -5.93 15.38
CA LYS A 183 16.17 -7.35 15.19
C LYS A 183 15.33 -8.24 14.23
N ARG A 184 14.91 -7.68 13.09
CA ARG A 184 14.92 -8.38 11.80
C ARG A 184 16.12 -7.81 11.01
N VAL A 185 16.74 -8.61 10.14
CA VAL A 185 17.73 -8.07 9.19
C VAL A 185 16.95 -7.26 8.16
N ILE A 186 16.65 -6.02 8.50
CA ILE A 186 16.01 -5.03 7.61
C ILE A 186 17.16 -4.11 7.22
N ASN A 187 17.64 -4.24 5.97
CA ASN A 187 18.58 -3.26 5.43
C ASN A 187 17.88 -1.90 5.31
N GLU A 188 18.64 -0.81 5.43
CA GLU A 188 18.14 0.57 5.45
C GLU A 188 17.06 0.79 4.40
N ARG A 189 15.86 1.18 4.83
CA ARG A 189 14.76 1.56 3.95
C ARG A 189 15.21 2.77 3.14
N GLY A 190 15.48 2.56 1.85
CA GLY A 190 15.96 3.59 0.95
C GLY A 190 14.78 4.42 0.47
N ILE A 191 14.68 5.66 0.95
CA ILE A 191 13.71 6.65 0.49
C ILE A 191 14.44 7.58 -0.48
N THR A 192 14.01 7.61 -1.73
CA THR A 192 14.51 8.56 -2.73
C THR A 192 13.37 9.36 -3.32
N THR A 193 13.61 10.66 -3.48
CA THR A 193 12.76 11.60 -4.20
C THR A 193 13.40 11.87 -5.56
N ASP A 194 12.69 11.64 -6.66
CA ASP A 194 13.07 12.14 -7.98
C ASP A 194 11.86 12.79 -8.69
N GLU A 195 12.05 13.26 -9.93
CA GLU A 195 11.00 13.88 -10.75
C GLU A 195 9.81 12.95 -11.06
N LYS A 196 9.87 11.67 -10.68
CA LYS A 196 8.81 10.67 -10.87
C LYS A 196 8.01 10.36 -9.60
N GLY A 197 8.40 10.90 -8.45
CA GLY A 197 7.65 10.82 -7.19
C GLY A 197 8.37 10.13 -6.04
N LEU A 198 7.62 9.72 -5.00
CA LEU A 198 8.17 9.00 -3.85
C LEU A 198 8.37 7.54 -4.19
N THR A 199 9.59 7.03 -4.03
CA THR A 199 9.84 5.58 -4.04
C THR A 199 9.97 5.05 -2.62
N ILE A 200 9.09 4.11 -2.26
CA ILE A 200 9.16 3.35 -1.02
C ILE A 200 9.96 2.09 -1.30
N GLY A 201 11.25 2.13 -0.97
CA GLY A 201 12.19 1.02 -1.09
C GLY A 201 12.41 0.29 0.23
N GLY A 202 12.32 -1.04 0.24
CA GLY A 202 12.63 -1.83 1.42
C GLY A 202 13.01 -3.26 1.09
N THR A 203 13.95 -3.80 1.88
CA THR A 203 14.30 -5.21 1.88
C THR A 203 13.77 -5.85 3.16
N ILE A 204 12.97 -6.90 3.01
CA ILE A 204 12.43 -7.68 4.12
C ILE A 204 12.86 -9.13 3.94
N GLY A 205 13.58 -9.66 4.92
CA GLY A 205 13.95 -11.07 4.93
C GLY A 205 13.44 -11.82 6.15
N LEU A 206 13.16 -13.12 5.97
CA LEU A 206 12.99 -14.05 7.08
C LEU A 206 14.37 -14.40 7.68
N PRO A 207 14.46 -14.68 8.99
CA PRO A 207 15.65 -15.27 9.57
C PRO A 207 16.06 -16.55 8.83
N ARG A 208 17.37 -16.79 8.71
CA ARG A 208 17.88 -18.03 8.12
C ARG A 208 17.42 -19.25 8.92
N ASN A 209 17.13 -20.34 8.23
CA ASN A 209 16.69 -21.63 8.78
C ASN A 209 15.45 -21.49 9.67
N MET A 210 14.53 -20.60 9.30
CA MET A 210 13.29 -20.40 10.03
C MET A 210 12.35 -21.59 9.79
N PRO A 211 11.91 -22.32 10.83
CA PRO A 211 10.87 -23.32 10.67
C PRO A 211 9.58 -22.66 10.17
N ILE A 212 9.09 -23.07 9.00
CA ILE A 212 7.83 -22.58 8.42
C ILE A 212 6.67 -23.46 8.89
N TYR A 213 6.86 -24.77 8.83
CA TYR A 213 5.85 -25.76 9.17
C TYR A 213 6.52 -27.03 9.69
N SER A 214 5.88 -27.67 10.66
CA SER A 214 6.33 -28.97 11.18
C SER A 214 5.12 -29.79 11.56
N PHE A 215 5.10 -31.03 11.10
CA PHE A 215 4.12 -32.06 11.47
C PHE A 215 4.89 -33.33 11.87
N PRO A 216 5.40 -33.39 13.11
CA PRO A 216 6.22 -34.50 13.55
C PRO A 216 5.42 -35.82 13.59
N PRO A 217 6.05 -36.97 13.27
CA PRO A 217 7.42 -37.15 12.77
C PRO A 217 7.55 -37.10 11.23
N TYR A 218 6.54 -36.60 10.51
CA TYR A 218 6.38 -36.86 9.08
C TYR A 218 6.92 -35.77 8.16
N LEU A 219 6.81 -34.50 8.57
CA LEU A 219 7.18 -33.36 7.74
C LEU A 219 7.85 -32.27 8.57
N ASP A 220 8.98 -31.77 8.08
CA ASP A 220 9.60 -30.54 8.53
C ASP A 220 9.90 -29.65 7.31
N VAL A 221 9.54 -28.37 7.42
CA VAL A 221 9.76 -27.37 6.36
C VAL A 221 10.45 -26.17 6.97
N SER A 222 11.60 -25.81 6.43
CA SER A 222 12.35 -24.62 6.81
C SER A 222 12.57 -23.68 5.63
N ALA A 223 12.46 -22.38 5.88
CA ALA A 223 13.01 -21.36 5.00
C ALA A 223 14.51 -21.20 5.31
N ASP A 224 15.35 -21.58 4.37
CA ASP A 224 16.80 -21.39 4.45
C ASP A 224 17.14 -19.91 4.20
N SER A 225 16.41 -19.29 3.27
CA SER A 225 16.37 -17.85 3.00
C SER A 225 14.96 -17.45 2.55
N ALA A 226 14.56 -16.22 2.86
CA ALA A 226 13.47 -15.56 2.16
C ALA A 226 13.77 -14.08 2.20
N GLU A 227 13.81 -13.41 1.06
CA GLU A 227 14.12 -12.00 0.93
C GLU A 227 13.22 -11.39 -0.14
N ILE A 228 12.63 -10.24 0.17
CA ILE A 228 11.89 -9.43 -0.79
C ILE A 228 12.48 -8.05 -0.74
N THR A 229 12.89 -7.55 -1.89
CA THR A 229 13.21 -6.15 -2.09
C THR A 229 12.13 -5.56 -2.99
N ALA A 230 11.42 -4.54 -2.51
CA ALA A 230 10.39 -3.85 -3.30
C ALA A 230 10.63 -2.34 -3.28
N SER A 231 10.34 -1.68 -4.39
CA SER A 231 10.34 -0.24 -4.55
C SER A 231 9.03 0.18 -5.21
N VAL A 232 8.20 1.01 -4.57
CA VAL A 232 6.90 1.41 -5.15
C VAL A 232 6.66 2.92 -5.05
N THR A 233 6.08 3.49 -6.10
CA THR A 233 5.70 4.90 -6.23
C THR A 233 4.23 5.03 -6.60
N PHE A 234 3.53 5.97 -5.96
CA PHE A 234 2.11 6.24 -6.16
C PHE A 234 1.87 7.66 -6.65
N SER A 235 0.93 7.76 -7.58
CA SER A 235 0.20 8.98 -7.88
C SER A 235 -1.25 8.64 -8.17
N GLY A 236 -2.11 9.63 -8.17
CA GLY A 236 -3.50 9.39 -8.51
C GLY A 236 -4.38 10.60 -8.30
N PHE A 237 -5.66 10.36 -8.56
CA PHE A 237 -6.68 11.37 -8.50
C PHE A 237 -7.99 10.77 -7.99
N LEU A 238 -8.69 11.54 -7.18
CA LEU A 238 -10.03 11.25 -6.70
C LEU A 238 -10.91 12.47 -6.90
N ASP A 239 -12.13 12.27 -7.38
CA ASP A 239 -13.17 13.31 -7.49
C ASP A 239 -14.48 12.74 -6.94
N TYR A 240 -15.00 13.35 -5.88
CA TYR A 240 -16.20 12.90 -5.18
C TYR A 240 -17.21 14.03 -5.01
N ASP A 241 -18.46 13.74 -5.38
CA ASP A 241 -19.62 14.62 -5.24
C ASP A 241 -20.41 14.26 -3.98
N PHE A 242 -20.39 15.14 -2.98
CA PHE A 242 -21.08 14.95 -1.71
C PHE A 242 -22.59 15.14 -1.81
N VAL A 243 -23.05 16.03 -2.69
CA VAL A 243 -24.48 16.30 -2.88
C VAL A 243 -25.13 15.13 -3.60
N GLY A 244 -24.46 14.60 -4.62
CA GLY A 244 -24.89 13.44 -5.38
C GLY A 244 -24.53 12.08 -4.75
N ALA A 245 -23.74 12.07 -3.67
CA ALA A 245 -23.14 10.88 -3.05
C ALA A 245 -22.49 9.95 -4.09
N LYS A 246 -21.66 10.52 -4.96
CA LYS A 246 -21.15 9.83 -6.15
C LYS A 246 -19.65 10.05 -6.33
N LEU A 247 -18.91 8.94 -6.45
CA LEU A 247 -17.54 8.95 -6.93
C LEU A 247 -17.52 9.19 -8.45
N LYS A 248 -16.92 10.31 -8.87
CA LYS A 248 -16.84 10.75 -10.28
C LYS A 248 -15.58 10.24 -10.97
N GLN A 249 -14.45 10.28 -10.28
CA GLN A 249 -13.17 9.75 -10.74
C GLN A 249 -12.43 9.12 -9.57
N LEU A 250 -11.79 7.99 -9.82
CA LEU A 250 -10.77 7.44 -8.96
C LEU A 250 -9.82 6.62 -9.81
N TYR A 251 -8.57 7.06 -9.87
CA TYR A 251 -7.51 6.27 -10.46
C TYR A 251 -6.23 6.38 -9.65
N VAL A 252 -5.42 5.34 -9.76
CA VAL A 252 -4.12 5.25 -9.11
C VAL A 252 -3.11 4.73 -10.13
N ASP A 253 -2.00 5.43 -10.25
CA ASP A 253 -0.83 5.00 -10.97
C ASP A 253 0.19 4.41 -9.98
N VAL A 254 0.70 3.23 -10.33
CA VAL A 254 1.65 2.48 -9.52
C VAL A 254 2.88 2.17 -10.36
N ASP A 255 4.01 2.76 -9.99
CA ASP A 255 5.31 2.39 -10.52
C ASP A 255 6.02 1.48 -9.51
N THR A 256 6.46 0.29 -9.93
CA THR A 256 6.96 -0.75 -9.03
C THR A 256 8.16 -1.53 -9.57
N SER A 257 9.07 -1.88 -8.68
CA SER A 257 10.09 -2.91 -8.88
C SER A 257 10.07 -3.85 -7.70
N ILE A 258 10.09 -5.16 -7.93
CA ILE A 258 10.04 -6.18 -6.89
C ILE A 258 11.05 -7.25 -7.26
N ASP A 259 11.93 -7.63 -6.35
CA ASP A 259 12.81 -8.79 -6.44
C ASP A 259 12.56 -9.65 -5.20
N ALA A 260 12.09 -10.88 -5.39
CA ALA A 260 11.82 -11.83 -4.31
C ALA A 260 12.63 -13.10 -4.53
N GLU A 261 13.24 -13.62 -3.46
CA GLU A 261 13.96 -14.90 -3.45
C GLU A 261 13.58 -15.69 -2.20
N VAL A 262 13.36 -16.99 -2.36
CA VAL A 262 13.06 -17.93 -1.28
C VAL A 262 13.85 -19.21 -1.49
N GLY A 263 14.60 -19.61 -0.47
CA GLY A 263 15.19 -20.93 -0.30
C GLY A 263 14.39 -21.76 0.70
N VAL A 264 13.96 -22.95 0.31
CA VAL A 264 13.19 -23.87 1.16
C VAL A 264 13.89 -25.23 1.23
N THR A 265 13.96 -25.78 2.43
CA THR A 265 14.26 -27.19 2.65
C THR A 265 13.02 -27.88 3.20
N ILE A 266 12.66 -29.01 2.59
CA ILE A 266 11.52 -29.85 2.94
C ILE A 266 12.08 -31.23 3.25
N ALA A 267 11.89 -31.69 4.49
CA ALA A 267 12.24 -33.02 4.91
C ALA A 267 10.97 -33.82 5.17
N VAL A 268 10.77 -34.89 4.40
CA VAL A 268 9.63 -35.80 4.56
C VAL A 268 10.16 -37.19 4.92
N THR A 269 9.54 -37.87 5.89
CA THR A 269 10.01 -39.20 6.34
C THR A 269 9.22 -40.37 5.74
N ALA A 270 8.06 -40.12 5.14
CA ALA A 270 7.19 -41.12 4.52
C ALA A 270 6.37 -40.51 3.36
N GLU A 271 5.49 -41.29 2.75
CA GLU A 271 4.49 -40.77 1.80
C GLU A 271 3.70 -39.63 2.44
N TYR A 272 3.64 -38.49 1.76
CA TYR A 272 2.95 -37.31 2.25
C TYR A 272 2.40 -36.47 1.11
N ARG A 273 1.17 -36.00 1.28
CA ARG A 273 0.49 -35.16 0.31
C ARG A 273 -0.32 -34.10 1.04
N ASP A 274 0.05 -32.84 0.87
CA ASP A 274 -0.68 -31.72 1.43
C ASP A 274 -0.35 -30.41 0.73
N SER A 275 -1.10 -29.37 1.06
CA SER A 275 -0.85 -27.99 0.67
C SER A 275 -0.81 -27.12 1.91
N PHE A 276 0.20 -26.25 2.02
CA PHE A 276 0.23 -25.28 3.09
C PHE A 276 0.78 -23.94 2.62
N SER A 277 0.25 -22.88 3.24
CA SER A 277 0.70 -21.51 3.06
C SER A 277 1.20 -20.95 4.38
N TYR A 278 2.28 -20.19 4.32
CA TYR A 278 2.83 -19.41 5.41
C TYR A 278 2.76 -17.93 5.07
N SER A 279 2.17 -17.13 5.95
CA SER A 279 2.22 -15.67 5.87
C SER A 279 2.77 -15.12 7.18
N PRO A 280 3.94 -14.44 7.15
CA PRO A 280 4.57 -13.87 8.35
C PRO A 280 3.82 -12.65 8.93
N GLY A 281 2.64 -12.31 8.39
CA GLY A 281 1.85 -11.12 8.75
C GLY A 281 2.07 -9.96 7.78
N GLU A 282 1.22 -8.94 7.93
CA GLU A 282 1.20 -7.74 7.10
C GLU A 282 2.47 -6.90 7.33
N LEU A 283 3.07 -6.43 6.24
CA LEU A 283 4.25 -5.57 6.24
C LEU A 283 3.80 -4.19 5.75
N SER A 284 3.38 -3.32 6.66
CA SER A 284 3.10 -1.92 6.30
C SER A 284 4.41 -1.17 6.10
N TYR A 285 4.49 -0.38 5.04
CA TYR A 285 5.69 0.38 4.70
C TYR A 285 5.64 1.82 5.19
N MET A 286 4.47 2.46 5.11
CA MET A 286 4.23 3.84 5.48
C MET A 286 2.74 4.12 5.30
N VAL A 287 2.12 4.90 6.17
CA VAL A 287 0.82 5.53 5.88
C VAL A 287 1.03 7.03 5.74
N ILE A 288 0.67 7.59 4.60
CA ILE A 288 0.51 9.03 4.42
C ILE A 288 -0.85 9.39 4.97
N ASP A 289 -0.89 10.38 5.84
CA ASP A 289 -2.13 10.86 6.41
C ASP A 289 -2.23 12.37 6.24
N VAL A 290 -3.27 12.82 5.54
CA VAL A 290 -3.79 14.18 5.62
C VAL A 290 -5.04 14.08 6.48
N PRO A 291 -4.95 14.41 7.79
CA PRO A 291 -6.00 14.08 8.73
C PRO A 291 -7.35 14.69 8.30
N GLY A 292 -8.39 13.86 8.41
CA GLY A 292 -9.75 14.24 8.05
C GLY A 292 -9.99 14.44 6.55
N ILE A 293 -8.99 14.29 5.68
CA ILE A 293 -9.12 14.46 4.22
C ILE A 293 -8.80 13.17 3.50
N ILE A 294 -7.56 12.69 3.60
CA ILE A 294 -7.14 11.50 2.88
C ILE A 294 -6.06 10.74 3.64
N THR A 295 -6.27 9.44 3.83
CA THR A 295 -5.27 8.52 4.33
C THR A 295 -4.91 7.57 3.20
N LEU A 296 -3.62 7.52 2.85
CA LEU A 296 -3.05 6.76 1.75
C LEU A 296 -1.93 5.87 2.29
N GLY A 297 -2.12 4.57 2.26
CA GLY A 297 -1.16 3.64 2.84
C GLY A 297 -0.88 2.46 1.93
N PRO A 298 0.37 2.27 1.43
CA PRO A 298 0.82 0.96 1.00
C PRO A 298 0.84 -0.04 2.14
N GLU A 299 0.29 -1.20 1.87
CA GLU A 299 0.45 -2.39 2.65
C GLU A 299 1.00 -3.50 1.77
N LEU A 300 2.06 -4.15 2.25
CA LEU A 300 2.63 -5.29 1.58
C LEU A 300 2.29 -6.56 2.35
N LEU A 301 1.63 -7.47 1.66
CA LEU A 301 1.41 -8.81 2.15
C LEU A 301 2.37 -9.74 1.45
N PHE A 302 2.90 -10.67 2.23
CA PHE A 302 3.73 -11.74 1.73
C PHE A 302 3.15 -13.07 2.19
N ALA A 303 3.08 -14.02 1.26
CA ALA A 303 2.83 -15.41 1.59
C ALA A 303 3.73 -16.31 0.75
N ILE A 304 4.24 -17.37 1.38
CA ILE A 304 4.99 -18.44 0.75
C ILE A 304 4.18 -19.71 0.88
N GLY A 305 4.46 -20.66 0.02
CA GLY A 305 4.24 -22.06 0.36
C GLY A 305 4.17 -22.95 -0.85
N LEU A 306 3.49 -24.06 -0.62
CA LEU A 306 3.94 -25.32 -1.16
C LEU A 306 2.78 -26.28 -1.32
N ASP A 307 2.66 -26.85 -2.51
CA ASP A 307 1.90 -28.06 -2.76
C ASP A 307 2.89 -29.22 -2.90
N ILE A 308 2.82 -30.19 -1.99
CA ILE A 308 3.73 -31.34 -1.96
C ILE A 308 2.98 -32.65 -2.21
N ASP A 309 3.58 -33.53 -3.00
CA ASP A 309 3.14 -34.90 -3.24
C ASP A 309 4.38 -35.78 -3.37
N VAL A 310 4.74 -36.49 -2.29
CA VAL A 310 5.91 -37.36 -2.25
C VAL A 310 5.52 -38.80 -1.96
N ALA A 311 6.09 -39.72 -2.73
CA ALA A 311 5.78 -41.16 -2.61
C ALA A 311 6.63 -41.89 -1.55
N ALA A 312 7.67 -41.26 -1.02
CA ALA A 312 8.59 -41.82 -0.04
C ALA A 312 9.30 -40.72 0.74
N GLY A 313 9.99 -41.10 1.82
CA GLY A 313 10.84 -40.16 2.56
C GLY A 313 11.94 -39.59 1.66
N VAL A 314 12.08 -38.26 1.69
CA VAL A 314 13.02 -37.52 0.86
C VAL A 314 13.28 -36.15 1.49
N THR A 315 14.49 -35.63 1.29
CA THR A 315 14.80 -34.22 1.53
C THR A 315 14.93 -33.50 0.20
N VAL A 316 14.20 -32.40 0.08
CA VAL A 316 14.17 -31.53 -1.09
C VAL A 316 14.68 -30.16 -0.65
N THR A 317 15.75 -29.68 -1.26
CA THR A 317 16.23 -28.32 -1.05
C THR A 317 16.13 -27.56 -2.34
N GLY A 318 15.46 -26.41 -2.33
CA GLY A 318 15.25 -25.59 -3.51
C GLY A 318 15.47 -24.12 -3.23
N THR A 319 15.97 -23.39 -4.20
CA THR A 319 15.98 -21.93 -4.18
C THR A 319 15.29 -21.43 -5.43
N VAL A 320 14.39 -20.49 -5.24
CA VAL A 320 13.57 -19.88 -6.27
C VAL A 320 13.59 -18.38 -6.06
N GLY A 321 13.81 -17.64 -7.13
CA GLY A 321 13.65 -16.19 -7.12
C GLY A 321 12.93 -15.71 -8.38
N ALA A 322 12.23 -14.60 -8.21
CA ALA A 322 11.50 -13.91 -9.24
C ALA A 322 11.61 -12.40 -9.05
N GLY A 323 11.93 -11.68 -10.11
CA GLY A 323 12.05 -10.23 -10.15
C GLY A 323 11.19 -9.62 -11.24
N LEU A 324 10.63 -8.44 -10.95
CA LEU A 324 9.88 -7.56 -11.82
C LEU A 324 10.53 -6.19 -11.75
N LYS A 325 10.96 -5.67 -12.91
CA LYS A 325 11.59 -4.35 -13.00
C LYS A 325 10.75 -3.42 -13.83
N ASN A 326 10.69 -2.15 -13.42
CA ASN A 326 10.02 -1.06 -14.14
C ASN A 326 8.54 -1.35 -14.45
N GLY A 327 7.84 -1.96 -13.50
CA GLY A 327 6.40 -2.12 -13.59
C GLY A 327 5.68 -0.81 -13.51
N ARG A 328 4.71 -0.62 -14.40
CA ARG A 328 3.81 0.52 -14.38
C ARG A 328 2.40 0.02 -14.58
N VAL A 329 1.52 0.38 -13.67
CA VAL A 329 0.11 0.01 -13.69
C VAL A 329 -0.72 1.26 -13.48
N HIS A 330 -1.67 1.49 -14.37
CA HIS A 330 -2.74 2.46 -14.18
C HIS A 330 -4.00 1.70 -13.81
N LEU A 331 -4.57 1.97 -12.64
CA LEU A 331 -5.81 1.40 -12.17
C LEU A 331 -6.89 2.47 -12.18
N ASP A 332 -7.88 2.36 -13.07
CA ASP A 332 -9.11 3.17 -13.04
C ASP A 332 -10.23 2.33 -12.41
N PHE A 333 -10.80 2.86 -11.34
CA PHE A 333 -11.73 2.16 -10.47
C PHE A 333 -13.18 2.26 -10.94
N LEU A 334 -13.47 3.19 -11.85
CA LEU A 334 -14.79 3.41 -12.41
C LEU A 334 -14.91 2.84 -13.83
N ASP A 335 -13.78 2.73 -14.55
CA ASP A 335 -13.74 2.21 -15.92
C ASP A 335 -12.57 1.22 -16.11
N THR A 336 -12.87 -0.07 -16.05
CA THR A 336 -11.88 -1.14 -16.22
C THR A 336 -11.20 -1.13 -17.59
N ASN A 337 -11.78 -0.47 -18.61
CA ASN A 337 -11.14 -0.38 -19.94
C ASN A 337 -10.00 0.63 -19.97
N LYS A 338 -9.92 1.52 -18.98
CA LYS A 338 -8.81 2.45 -18.80
C LYS A 338 -7.69 1.88 -17.95
N THR A 339 -7.98 0.82 -17.18
CA THR A 339 -6.96 0.07 -16.45
C THR A 339 -5.97 -0.58 -17.41
N SER A 340 -4.68 -0.36 -17.17
CA SER A 340 -3.61 -0.90 -18.00
C SER A 340 -2.39 -1.28 -17.17
N ALA A 341 -1.62 -2.25 -17.66
CA ALA A 341 -0.34 -2.63 -17.08
C ALA A 341 0.69 -2.75 -18.20
N THR A 342 1.90 -2.26 -17.95
CA THR A 342 3.03 -2.51 -18.83
C THR A 342 3.42 -3.99 -18.79
N PRO A 343 3.67 -4.64 -19.95
CA PRO A 343 4.09 -6.03 -19.96
C PRO A 343 5.39 -6.23 -19.18
N TRP A 344 5.38 -7.16 -18.22
CA TRP A 344 6.57 -7.51 -17.46
C TRP A 344 7.37 -8.62 -18.12
N LYS A 345 8.69 -8.49 -18.07
CA LYS A 345 9.59 -9.61 -18.29
C LYS A 345 10.13 -10.08 -16.93
N PRO A 346 9.54 -11.14 -16.35
CA PRO A 346 10.04 -11.66 -15.09
C PRO A 346 11.46 -12.19 -15.29
N VAL A 347 12.37 -11.85 -14.37
CA VAL A 347 13.66 -12.51 -14.24
C VAL A 347 13.51 -13.60 -13.20
N TYR A 348 13.95 -14.82 -13.47
CA TYR A 348 13.82 -15.92 -12.54
C TYR A 348 15.11 -16.73 -12.43
N ASN A 349 15.32 -17.34 -11.27
CA ASN A 349 16.34 -18.34 -11.01
C ASN A 349 15.70 -19.51 -10.25
N ALA A 350 16.14 -20.73 -10.56
CA ALA A 350 15.71 -21.93 -9.88
C ALA A 350 16.89 -22.87 -9.70
N LYS A 351 17.05 -23.39 -8.49
CA LYS A 351 17.97 -24.48 -8.16
C LYS A 351 17.23 -25.50 -7.33
N LEU A 352 17.44 -26.79 -7.61
CA LEU A 352 16.87 -27.88 -6.83
C LEU A 352 17.89 -28.99 -6.60
N ASP A 353 17.96 -29.47 -5.37
CA ASP A 353 18.77 -30.60 -4.93
C ASP A 353 17.85 -31.63 -4.22
N LEU A 354 18.02 -32.92 -4.55
CA LEU A 354 17.24 -34.04 -4.01
C LEU A 354 18.16 -35.04 -3.29
N SER A 355 17.79 -35.48 -2.09
CA SER A 355 18.65 -36.37 -1.28
C SER A 355 18.53 -37.86 -1.63
N GLU A 356 17.37 -38.30 -2.11
CA GLU A 356 17.03 -39.73 -2.24
C GLU A 356 16.12 -40.03 -3.44
N ARG A 357 15.88 -41.33 -3.70
CA ARG A 357 15.02 -41.78 -4.80
C ARG A 357 13.56 -41.62 -4.45
N ALA A 358 12.86 -40.75 -5.17
CA ALA A 358 11.42 -40.62 -5.01
C ALA A 358 10.77 -40.08 -6.28
N ARG A 359 9.46 -40.26 -6.36
CA ARG A 359 8.61 -39.34 -7.12
C ARG A 359 8.25 -38.20 -6.18
N VAL A 360 8.54 -36.99 -6.64
CA VAL A 360 8.38 -35.76 -5.86
C VAL A 360 7.68 -34.76 -6.75
N LYS A 361 6.50 -34.32 -6.31
CA LYS A 361 5.91 -33.08 -6.78
C LYS A 361 6.09 -32.02 -5.69
N ALA A 362 6.63 -30.88 -6.06
CA ALA A 362 6.85 -29.75 -5.16
C ALA A 362 6.59 -28.44 -5.92
N ASP A 363 5.34 -28.01 -5.92
CA ASP A 363 4.98 -26.74 -6.53
C ASP A 363 5.10 -25.64 -5.48
N THR A 364 5.93 -24.64 -5.74
CA THR A 364 6.10 -23.50 -4.82
C THR A 364 5.50 -22.25 -5.43
N TRP A 365 4.87 -21.43 -4.60
CA TRP A 365 4.53 -20.05 -4.98
C TRP A 365 4.92 -19.05 -3.92
N ILE A 366 4.96 -17.81 -4.37
CA ILE A 366 5.09 -16.64 -3.52
C ILE A 366 3.98 -15.68 -3.93
N ASP A 367 3.19 -15.21 -2.98
CA ASP A 367 2.32 -14.06 -3.17
C ASP A 367 3.00 -12.83 -2.61
N VAL A 368 3.21 -11.85 -3.47
CA VAL A 368 3.59 -10.49 -3.09
C VAL A 368 2.43 -9.59 -3.45
N THR A 369 1.63 -9.23 -2.44
CA THR A 369 0.52 -8.31 -2.63
C THR A 369 0.93 -6.94 -2.17
N PHE A 370 0.90 -6.00 -3.11
CA PHE A 370 0.95 -4.60 -2.83
C PHE A 370 -0.49 -4.06 -2.82
N GLN A 371 -0.94 -3.41 -1.75
CA GLN A 371 -2.25 -2.76 -1.72
C GLN A 371 -2.18 -1.33 -1.20
N LEU A 372 -2.95 -0.44 -1.82
CA LEU A 372 -3.19 0.92 -1.40
C LEU A 372 -4.54 0.97 -0.68
N ILE A 373 -4.50 1.41 0.57
CA ILE A 373 -5.69 1.80 1.31
C ILE A 373 -5.92 3.29 1.05
N VAL A 374 -7.11 3.63 0.58
CA VAL A 374 -7.57 4.99 0.31
C VAL A 374 -8.80 5.24 1.17
N GLN A 375 -8.60 5.99 2.25
CA GLN A 375 -9.70 6.51 3.06
C GLN A 375 -9.85 7.98 2.78
N VAL A 376 -11.03 8.41 2.33
CA VAL A 376 -11.28 9.81 1.99
C VAL A 376 -12.43 10.34 2.82
N LEU A 377 -12.15 11.43 3.55
CA LEU A 377 -13.15 12.26 4.23
C LEU A 377 -14.07 11.45 5.17
N GLY A 378 -13.61 10.29 5.65
CA GLY A 378 -14.36 9.33 6.46
C GLY A 378 -15.54 8.64 5.77
N VAL A 379 -15.77 8.89 4.48
CA VAL A 379 -16.96 8.41 3.72
C VAL A 379 -16.62 7.37 2.66
N VAL A 380 -15.41 7.40 2.12
CA VAL A 380 -14.93 6.43 1.14
C VAL A 380 -13.85 5.60 1.81
N ASP A 381 -14.03 4.29 1.80
CA ASP A 381 -13.02 3.31 2.23
C ASP A 381 -12.82 2.31 1.09
N LEU A 382 -11.71 2.47 0.39
CA LEU A 382 -11.36 1.66 -0.75
C LEU A 382 -9.98 1.09 -0.56
N THR A 383 -9.85 -0.20 -0.79
CA THR A 383 -8.57 -0.88 -0.90
C THR A 383 -8.40 -1.30 -2.35
N ALA A 384 -7.23 -1.09 -2.91
CA ALA A 384 -6.89 -1.59 -4.23
C ALA A 384 -5.50 -2.15 -4.22
N GLY A 385 -5.17 -3.03 -5.13
CA GLY A 385 -3.82 -3.55 -5.14
C GLY A 385 -3.49 -4.40 -6.33
N LEU A 386 -2.26 -4.89 -6.26
CA LEU A 386 -1.65 -5.80 -7.21
C LEU A 386 -1.06 -6.96 -6.43
N THR A 387 -1.45 -8.17 -6.79
CA THR A 387 -0.81 -9.40 -6.31
C THR A 387 0.02 -9.98 -7.42
N ALA A 388 1.34 -9.99 -7.22
CA ALA A 388 2.28 -10.74 -8.03
C ALA A 388 2.41 -12.16 -7.47
N ARG A 389 2.19 -13.16 -8.33
CA ARG A 389 2.30 -14.58 -8.01
C ARG A 389 3.23 -15.29 -8.99
N PRO A 390 4.54 -15.31 -8.71
CA PRO A 390 5.43 -16.33 -9.27
C PRO A 390 5.09 -17.71 -8.68
N ARG A 391 5.06 -18.72 -9.55
CA ARG A 391 4.84 -20.12 -9.18
C ARG A 391 5.74 -21.03 -10.01
N PHE A 392 6.42 -21.94 -9.34
CA PHE A 392 7.23 -22.98 -9.96
C PHE A 392 6.51 -24.30 -9.76
N ASN A 393 6.06 -24.89 -10.84
CA ASN A 393 5.47 -26.22 -10.82
C ASN A 393 6.60 -27.21 -11.09
N ASN A 394 6.85 -28.12 -10.16
CA ASN A 394 7.97 -29.05 -10.30
C ASN A 394 7.54 -30.48 -10.04
N GLU A 395 7.91 -31.36 -10.95
CA GLU A 395 7.70 -32.80 -10.86
C GLU A 395 8.99 -33.53 -11.22
N PHE A 396 9.41 -34.41 -10.31
CA PHE A 396 10.61 -35.23 -10.43
C PHE A 396 10.24 -36.68 -10.28
N ALA A 397 10.75 -37.52 -11.17
CA ALA A 397 10.66 -38.96 -11.03
C ALA A 397 12.06 -39.56 -11.17
N PHE A 398 12.59 -40.11 -10.08
CA PHE A 398 13.88 -40.79 -10.07
C PHE A 398 13.70 -42.30 -9.93
N ALA A 399 13.99 -43.04 -11.00
CA ALA A 399 13.63 -44.46 -11.10
C ALA A 399 14.75 -45.46 -10.73
N ALA A 400 16.02 -45.08 -10.57
CA ALA A 400 17.10 -46.08 -10.44
C ALA A 400 18.28 -45.72 -9.51
N SER A 401 18.88 -46.75 -8.90
CA SER A 401 20.20 -46.71 -8.23
C SER A 401 21.33 -46.80 -9.24
N GLN A 402 22.32 -45.89 -9.19
CA GLN A 402 23.76 -46.18 -9.36
C GLN A 402 24.63 -44.92 -9.47
N THR A 403 25.92 -45.07 -9.15
CA THR A 403 27.04 -44.18 -9.51
C THR A 403 27.29 -44.27 -11.02
N ILE A 404 27.30 -43.16 -11.75
CA ILE A 404 27.48 -43.16 -13.22
C ILE A 404 28.41 -42.03 -13.66
N ASP A 405 29.37 -42.37 -14.53
CA ASP A 405 30.40 -41.50 -15.08
C ASP A 405 30.01 -40.78 -16.40
N GLU A 406 28.84 -41.05 -17.02
CA GLU A 406 28.35 -40.32 -18.21
C GLU A 406 26.83 -40.54 -18.46
N ALA A 407 26.08 -39.48 -18.81
CA ALA A 407 24.62 -39.49 -19.01
C ALA A 407 24.24 -39.26 -20.49
N ASN A 408 23.30 -40.06 -21.03
CA ASN A 408 22.77 -39.92 -22.39
C ASN A 408 21.35 -39.31 -22.41
N HIS A 409 21.06 -38.51 -23.44
CA HIS A 409 19.80 -37.79 -23.64
C HIS A 409 18.97 -38.44 -24.77
N PRO A 410 18.00 -39.33 -24.49
CA PRO A 410 17.14 -39.87 -25.54
C PRO A 410 15.98 -38.91 -25.87
N ASN A 411 15.58 -38.89 -27.14
CA ASN A 411 14.56 -37.98 -27.64
C ASN A 411 13.10 -38.47 -27.51
N ASP A 412 12.80 -39.69 -27.05
CA ASP A 412 11.44 -40.25 -27.28
C ASP A 412 10.95 -41.43 -26.38
N LEU A 413 11.43 -41.59 -25.14
CA LEU A 413 10.96 -42.70 -24.27
C LEU A 413 10.56 -42.22 -22.88
N VAL A 414 9.38 -42.67 -22.42
CA VAL A 414 8.96 -42.71 -21.01
C VAL A 414 10.17 -43.12 -20.16
N CYS A 415 10.58 -42.30 -19.19
CA CYS A 415 11.79 -42.50 -18.36
C CYS A 415 11.69 -43.74 -17.46
N ALA A 416 11.60 -44.94 -18.03
CA ALA A 416 11.39 -46.19 -17.32
C ALA A 416 12.58 -46.55 -16.41
N GLN A 417 13.79 -46.10 -16.77
CA GLN A 417 15.03 -46.30 -16.02
C GLN A 417 15.89 -45.03 -16.06
N GLY A 418 15.37 -43.95 -15.49
CA GLY A 418 15.93 -42.61 -15.68
C GLY A 418 15.58 -41.59 -14.60
N LEU A 419 16.00 -40.36 -14.84
CA LEU A 419 15.54 -39.16 -14.16
C LEU A 419 14.62 -38.39 -15.12
N SER A 420 13.36 -38.21 -14.73
CA SER A 420 12.44 -37.27 -15.40
C SER A 420 12.41 -35.98 -14.60
N ILE A 421 12.62 -34.85 -15.28
CA ILE A 421 12.45 -33.52 -14.71
C ILE A 421 11.40 -32.80 -15.55
N LYS A 422 10.31 -32.39 -14.90
CA LYS A 422 9.35 -31.46 -15.47
C LYS A 422 9.24 -30.25 -14.56
N SER A 423 9.59 -29.08 -15.10
CA SER A 423 9.52 -27.82 -14.38
C SER A 423 9.00 -26.73 -15.30
N ASP A 424 8.01 -25.98 -14.82
CA ASP A 424 7.54 -24.78 -15.48
C ASP A 424 7.40 -23.63 -14.49
N PHE A 425 7.71 -22.44 -14.98
CA PHE A 425 7.49 -21.19 -14.28
C PHE A 425 6.20 -20.56 -14.80
N SER A 426 5.30 -20.22 -13.89
CA SER A 426 4.14 -19.41 -14.19
C SER A 426 4.21 -18.13 -13.36
N PHE A 427 3.86 -17.02 -13.99
CA PHE A 427 3.73 -15.74 -13.34
C PHE A 427 2.35 -15.17 -13.63
N GLY A 428 1.64 -14.77 -12.58
CA GLY A 428 0.41 -14.01 -12.68
C GLY A 428 0.55 -12.67 -11.97
N LEU A 429 0.01 -11.61 -12.56
CA LEU A 429 -0.27 -10.38 -11.84
C LEU A 429 -1.77 -10.12 -11.84
N PHE A 430 -2.31 -9.96 -10.64
CA PHE A 430 -3.73 -9.76 -10.40
C PHE A 430 -3.95 -8.37 -9.85
N ALA A 431 -4.74 -7.55 -10.52
CA ALA A 431 -5.25 -6.32 -9.95
C ALA A 431 -6.54 -6.61 -9.17
N PHE A 432 -6.78 -5.87 -8.09
CA PHE A 432 -8.03 -5.96 -7.35
C PHE A 432 -8.45 -4.60 -6.80
N VAL A 433 -9.76 -4.48 -6.57
CA VAL A 433 -10.41 -3.35 -5.90
C VAL A 433 -11.37 -3.93 -4.87
N THR A 434 -11.01 -3.79 -3.60
CA THR A 434 -11.71 -4.33 -2.43
C THR A 434 -12.04 -5.82 -2.64
N LYS A 435 -13.14 -6.30 -2.05
CA LYS A 435 -13.67 -7.65 -2.33
C LYS A 435 -14.60 -7.68 -3.55
N LEU A 436 -14.76 -6.55 -4.24
CA LEU A 436 -15.76 -6.39 -5.30
C LEU A 436 -15.24 -6.82 -6.68
N TRP A 437 -13.94 -6.66 -6.93
CA TRP A 437 -13.35 -6.94 -8.24
C TRP A 437 -11.92 -7.45 -8.12
N SER A 438 -11.58 -8.46 -8.94
CA SER A 438 -10.20 -8.91 -9.16
C SER A 438 -10.08 -9.50 -10.57
N ASN A 439 -8.97 -9.20 -11.25
CA ASN A 439 -8.67 -9.75 -12.58
C ASN A 439 -7.17 -9.95 -12.77
N ALA A 440 -6.82 -10.97 -13.56
CA ALA A 440 -5.46 -11.11 -14.08
C ALA A 440 -5.21 -10.02 -15.13
N VAL A 441 -4.25 -9.13 -14.85
CA VAL A 441 -3.82 -8.09 -15.79
C VAL A 441 -2.59 -8.51 -16.59
N TYR A 442 -1.87 -9.53 -16.11
CA TYR A 442 -0.78 -10.15 -16.84
C TYR A 442 -0.63 -11.61 -16.43
N SER A 443 -0.32 -12.49 -17.39
CA SER A 443 0.08 -13.86 -17.10
C SER A 443 1.05 -14.37 -18.15
N VAL A 444 2.04 -15.13 -17.71
CA VAL A 444 2.98 -15.83 -18.59
C VAL A 444 3.30 -17.19 -18.00
N GLN A 445 3.49 -18.18 -18.87
CA GLN A 445 4.02 -19.47 -18.51
C GLN A 445 5.26 -19.73 -19.36
N ILE A 446 6.34 -20.13 -18.71
CA ILE A 446 7.65 -20.37 -19.30
C ILE A 446 8.05 -21.80 -18.93
N PRO A 447 8.14 -22.74 -19.90
CA PRO A 447 8.70 -24.05 -19.61
C PRO A 447 10.18 -23.89 -19.21
N ILE A 448 10.58 -24.48 -18.10
CA ILE A 448 11.99 -24.46 -17.63
C ILE A 448 12.70 -25.72 -18.10
N ALA A 449 12.09 -26.89 -17.87
CA ALA A 449 12.66 -28.17 -18.21
C ALA A 449 11.55 -29.18 -18.48
N GLU A 450 11.71 -29.96 -19.54
CA GLU A 450 10.94 -31.17 -19.80
C GLU A 450 11.92 -32.23 -20.29
N GLU A 451 12.80 -32.64 -19.37
CA GLU A 451 13.97 -33.45 -19.70
C GLU A 451 13.80 -34.88 -19.17
N CYS A 452 14.27 -35.82 -19.99
CA CYS A 452 14.35 -37.23 -19.63
C CYS A 452 15.78 -37.69 -19.81
N TYR A 453 16.44 -38.03 -18.71
CA TYR A 453 17.77 -38.64 -18.73
C TYR A 453 17.60 -40.14 -18.52
N THR A 454 18.02 -40.93 -19.48
CA THR A 454 18.08 -42.39 -19.33
C THR A 454 19.51 -42.83 -19.16
N TRP A 455 19.70 -43.84 -18.33
CA TRP A 455 21.01 -44.37 -17.99
C TRP A 455 21.38 -45.61 -18.82
N LEU A 456 20.69 -45.83 -19.97
CA LEU A 456 20.90 -46.97 -20.87
C LEU A 456 21.84 -46.62 -22.04
#